data_AF-A0A510IXT8-F1
#
_entry.id   AF-A0A510IXT8-F1
#
_cell.length_a   1.000
_cell.length_b   1.000
_cell.length_c   1.000
_cell.angle_alpha   90.00
_cell.angle_beta   90.00
_cell.angle_gamma   90.00
#
_symmetry.space_group_name_H-M   'P 1'
#
loop_
_entity.id
_entity.type
_entity.pdbx_description
1 polymer ?
#
loop_
_entity_poly.entity_id
_entity_poly.type
_entity_poly.pdbx_seq_one_letter_code
_entity_poly.pdbx_strand_id
1 'polypeptide(L)'
;MTKLVREGNSIKVWISTDYDTKESLVLTMPSWKALLGQFRLQGKEFLARDWEKVTDSQAELRPGVRAVIWLCENKAYPAVINWQPPPE
;
A
#
# COMPACT_ATOMS: atom_id res chain seq x y z
N MET A 1 18.06 -6.77 -4.35
CA MET A 1 18.18 -5.71 -3.33
C MET A 1 16.98 -4.78 -3.46
N THR A 2 16.27 -4.50 -2.36
CA THR A 2 15.15 -3.55 -2.38
C THR A 2 15.65 -2.16 -2.05
N LYS A 3 15.37 -1.17 -2.90
CA LYS A 3 15.66 0.25 -2.65
C LYS A 3 14.35 1.00 -2.48
N LEU A 4 14.29 1.91 -1.52
CA LEU A 4 13.13 2.78 -1.29
C LEU A 4 13.59 4.24 -1.25
N VAL A 5 12.93 5.11 -2.00
CA VAL A 5 13.20 6.56 -2.01
C VAL A 5 11.87 7.30 -1.95
N ARG A 6 11.80 8.31 -1.08
CA ARG A 6 10.67 9.27 -1.05
C ARG A 6 11.03 10.49 -1.90
N GLU A 7 10.15 10.87 -2.81
CA GLU A 7 10.26 12.07 -3.65
C GLU A 7 8.94 12.84 -3.62
N GLY A 8 8.92 13.96 -2.89
CA GLY A 8 7.71 14.75 -2.67
C GLY A 8 6.60 13.92 -2.02
N ASN A 9 5.49 13.75 -2.75
CA ASN A 9 4.34 12.96 -2.33
C ASN A 9 4.36 11.52 -2.85
N SER A 10 5.51 11.03 -3.35
CA SER A 10 5.62 9.68 -3.91
C SER A 10 6.68 8.86 -3.18
N ILE A 11 6.46 7.55 -3.12
CA ILE A 11 7.46 6.55 -2.74
C ILE A 11 7.80 5.74 -3.98
N LYS A 12 9.08 5.70 -4.32
CA LYS A 12 9.64 4.82 -5.34
C LYS A 12 10.28 3.62 -4.68
N VAL A 13 9.86 2.43 -5.09
CA VAL A 13 10.42 1.16 -4.65
C VAL A 13 11.04 0.47 -5.85
N TRP A 14 12.26 -0.02 -5.71
CA TRP A 14 12.89 -0.92 -6.68
C TRP A 14 13.07 -2.28 -6.04
N ILE A 15 12.70 -3.33 -6.78
CA ILE A 15 12.71 -4.72 -6.31
C ILE A 15 13.54 -5.51 -7.32
N SER A 16 14.51 -6.28 -6.84
CA SER A 16 15.15 -7.32 -7.65
C SER A 16 14.38 -8.61 -7.42
N THR A 17 13.94 -9.25 -8.49
CA THR A 17 13.24 -10.54 -8.42
C THR A 17 14.25 -11.69 -8.44
N ASP A 18 13.76 -12.89 -8.15
CA ASP A 18 14.49 -14.17 -8.25
C ASP A 18 14.77 -14.62 -9.70
N TYR A 19 14.13 -13.98 -10.69
CA TYR A 19 14.39 -14.16 -12.13
C TYR A 19 15.44 -13.17 -12.69
N ASP A 20 16.22 -12.53 -11.83
CA ASP A 20 17.22 -11.49 -12.19
C ASP A 20 16.62 -10.29 -12.96
N THR A 21 15.34 -10.00 -12.74
CA THR A 21 14.69 -8.79 -13.26
C THR A 21 14.69 -7.68 -12.19
N LYS A 22 14.66 -6.43 -12.64
CA LYS A 22 14.51 -5.26 -11.77
C LYS A 22 13.16 -4.62 -12.04
N GLU A 23 12.30 -4.66 -11.05
CA GLU A 23 11.00 -4.00 -11.08
C GLU A 23 11.04 -2.69 -10.30
N SER A 24 10.20 -1.74 -10.70
CA SER A 24 10.03 -0.50 -9.95
C SER A 24 8.57 -0.10 -9.85
N LEU A 25 8.23 0.39 -8.68
CA LEU A 25 6.90 0.80 -8.27
C LEU A 25 6.99 2.27 -7.86
N VAL A 26 6.05 3.08 -8.34
CA VAL A 26 5.84 4.44 -7.83
C VAL A 26 4.48 4.50 -7.17
N LEU A 27 4.46 4.60 -5.85
CA LEU A 27 3.25 4.88 -5.07
C LEU A 27 3.13 6.39 -4.92
N THR A 28 2.21 7.00 -5.65
CA THR A 28 1.88 8.41 -5.46
C THR A 28 0.82 8.55 -4.38
N MET A 29 1.08 9.41 -3.41
CA MET A 29 0.17 9.81 -2.33
C MET A 29 -0.39 11.20 -2.65
N PRO A 30 -1.40 11.32 -3.53
CA PRO A 30 -1.90 12.60 -4.02
C PRO A 30 -2.52 13.43 -2.88
N SER A 31 -3.74 13.06 -2.48
CA SER A 31 -4.45 13.62 -1.33
C SER A 31 -4.98 12.47 -0.49
N TRP A 32 -5.26 12.71 0.79
CA TRP A 32 -5.84 11.70 1.67
C TRP A 32 -7.12 11.09 1.09
N LYS A 33 -8.00 11.92 0.52
CA LYS A 33 -9.25 11.46 -0.12
C LYS A 33 -9.00 10.51 -1.29
N ALA A 34 -8.02 10.83 -2.14
CA ALA A 34 -7.68 9.98 -3.29
C ALA A 34 -6.95 8.69 -2.85
N LEU A 35 -6.19 8.74 -1.76
CA LEU A 35 -5.55 7.57 -1.16
C LEU A 35 -6.59 6.61 -0.59
N LEU A 36 -7.61 7.11 0.12
CA LEU A 36 -8.70 6.26 0.64
C LEU A 36 -9.43 5.49 -0.48
N GLY A 37 -9.59 6.08 -1.66
CA GLY A 37 -10.16 5.40 -2.82
C GLY A 37 -9.33 4.21 -3.32
N GLN A 38 -8.03 4.19 -3.03
CA GLN A 38 -7.11 3.10 -3.37
C GLN A 38 -7.13 1.97 -2.35
N PHE A 39 -7.66 2.21 -1.15
CA PHE A 39 -7.58 1.27 -0.05
C PHE A 39 -8.72 0.26 -0.09
N ARG A 40 -8.38 -0.98 0.25
CA ARG A 40 -9.32 -2.05 0.52
C ARG A 40 -9.00 -2.69 1.87
N LEU A 41 -10.01 -3.17 2.57
CA LEU A 41 -9.86 -4.04 3.73
C LEU A 41 -10.40 -5.41 3.36
N GLN A 42 -9.53 -6.41 3.25
CA GLN A 42 -9.91 -7.77 2.87
C GLN A 42 -10.79 -7.81 1.59
N GLY A 43 -10.43 -6.99 0.59
CA GLY A 43 -11.12 -6.88 -0.70
C GLY A 43 -12.31 -5.93 -0.73
N LYS A 44 -12.77 -5.41 0.41
CA LYS A 44 -13.90 -4.46 0.49
C LYS A 44 -13.42 -3.02 0.52
N GLU A 45 -14.29 -2.07 0.18
CA GLU A 45 -14.00 -0.64 0.34
C GLU A 45 -13.50 -0.33 1.76
N PHE A 46 -12.43 0.48 1.85
CA PHE A 46 -11.84 0.87 3.12
C PHE A 46 -12.51 2.13 3.65
N LEU A 47 -13.08 2.05 4.86
CA LEU A 47 -13.76 3.16 5.51
C LEU A 47 -12.87 3.77 6.59
N ALA A 48 -13.16 5.01 7.00
CA ALA A 48 -12.39 5.68 8.05
C ALA A 48 -12.35 4.89 9.38
N ARG A 49 -13.42 4.17 9.71
CA ARG A 49 -13.47 3.29 10.91
C ARG A 49 -12.54 2.08 10.81
N ASP A 50 -12.20 1.62 9.59
CA ASP A 50 -11.40 0.42 9.41
C ASP A 50 -9.94 0.58 9.84
N TRP A 51 -9.49 1.83 10.05
CA TRP A 51 -8.18 2.10 10.65
C TRP A 51 -8.00 1.37 11.98
N GLU A 52 -9.04 1.25 12.81
CA GLU A 52 -8.94 0.56 14.10
C GLU A 52 -8.53 -0.92 14.00
N LYS A 53 -8.73 -1.55 12.83
CA LYS A 53 -8.39 -2.94 12.56
C LYS A 53 -6.95 -3.14 12.12
N VAL A 54 -6.30 -2.08 11.65
CA VAL A 54 -4.93 -2.10 11.10
C VAL A 54 -3.96 -1.28 11.93
N THR A 55 -4.44 -0.34 12.74
CA THR A 55 -3.61 0.47 13.63
C THR A 55 -3.99 0.29 15.10
N ASP A 56 -3.03 0.52 15.98
CA ASP A 56 -3.23 0.55 17.42
C ASP A 56 -3.64 1.96 17.92
N SER A 57 -3.70 2.13 19.24
CA SER A 57 -4.05 3.41 19.89
C SER A 57 -3.01 4.51 19.72
N GLN A 58 -1.79 4.17 19.29
CA GLN A 58 -0.71 5.10 18.97
C GLN A 58 -0.67 5.45 17.48
N ALA A 59 -1.65 4.96 16.70
CA ALA A 59 -1.72 5.07 15.25
C ALA A 59 -0.57 4.36 14.51
N GLU A 60 0.06 3.38 15.16
CA GLU A 60 1.05 2.50 14.53
C GLU A 60 0.37 1.27 13.93
N LEU A 61 0.98 0.63 12.92
CA LEU A 61 0.45 -0.61 12.37
C LEU A 61 0.47 -1.71 13.44
N ARG A 62 -0.66 -2.39 13.63
CA ARG A 62 -0.72 -3.53 14.54
C ARG A 62 0.26 -4.63 14.10
N PRO A 63 0.94 -5.32 15.04
CA PRO A 63 1.79 -6.45 14.70
C PRO A 63 1.02 -7.49 13.87
N GLY A 64 1.64 -7.99 12.79
CA GLY A 64 1.04 -9.00 11.94
C GLY A 64 0.11 -8.49 10.82
N VAL A 65 -0.16 -7.18 10.76
CA VAL A 65 -0.85 -6.57 9.62
C VAL A 65 -0.04 -6.76 8.34
N ARG A 66 -0.74 -7.10 7.26
CA ARG A 66 -0.14 -7.24 5.91
C ARG A 66 -0.89 -6.36 4.92
N ALA A 67 -0.24 -6.04 3.81
CA ALA A 67 -0.89 -5.39 2.67
C ALA A 67 -0.50 -6.11 1.38
N VAL A 68 -1.48 -6.28 0.49
CA VAL A 68 -1.25 -6.71 -0.90
C VAL A 68 -1.46 -5.50 -1.79
N ILE A 69 -0.47 -5.19 -2.61
CA ILE A 69 -0.53 -4.05 -3.55
C ILE A 69 -0.65 -4.60 -4.95
N TRP A 70 -1.76 -4.28 -5.63
CA TRP A 70 -1.92 -4.56 -7.06
C TRP A 70 -1.56 -3.32 -7.87
N LEU A 71 -0.66 -3.54 -8.83
CA LEU A 71 -0.18 -2.52 -9.74
C LEU A 71 -0.72 -2.82 -11.13
N CYS A 72 -1.29 -1.80 -11.77
CA CYS A 72 -1.62 -1.87 -13.19
C CYS A 72 -0.43 -1.37 -14.01
N GLU A 73 -0.11 -2.07 -15.09
CA GLU A 73 0.88 -1.58 -16.08
C GLU A 73 0.44 -0.23 -16.67
N ASN A 74 -0.87 -0.06 -16.86
CA ASN A 74 -1.46 1.20 -17.24
C ASN A 74 -1.54 2.15 -16.03
N LYS A 75 -0.66 3.15 -16.04
CA LYS A 75 -0.53 4.18 -15.00
C LYS A 75 -1.73 5.12 -14.88
N ALA A 76 -2.71 5.06 -15.80
CA ALA A 76 -3.97 5.79 -15.66
C ALA A 76 -4.84 5.24 -14.51
N TYR A 77 -4.61 3.98 -14.10
CA TYR A 77 -5.30 3.37 -12.97
C TYR A 77 -4.40 3.42 -11.73
N PRO A 78 -4.90 3.96 -10.60
CA PRO A 78 -4.12 3.98 -9.38
C PRO A 78 -3.94 2.56 -8.83
N ALA A 79 -2.89 2.36 -8.04
CA ALA A 79 -2.68 1.11 -7.33
C ALA A 79 -3.85 0.80 -6.40
N VAL A 80 -4.12 -0.50 -6.18
CA VAL A 80 -5.06 -0.94 -5.15
C VAL A 80 -4.25 -1.52 -3.99
N ILE A 81 -4.46 -0.99 -2.78
CA ILE A 81 -3.74 -1.38 -1.57
C ILE A 81 -4.74 -2.07 -0.65
N ASN A 82 -4.61 -3.39 -0.52
CA ASN A 82 -5.52 -4.22 0.24
C ASN A 82 -4.92 -4.68 1.56
N TRP A 83 -5.43 -4.10 2.64
CA TRP A 83 -5.04 -4.40 4.00
C TRP A 83 -5.63 -5.73 4.48
N GLN A 84 -4.79 -6.45 5.22
CA GLN A 84 -5.12 -7.70 5.91
C GLN A 84 -4.82 -7.46 7.40
N PRO A 85 -5.84 -7.39 8.26
CA PRO A 85 -5.66 -7.40 9.70
C PRO A 85 -4.83 -8.61 10.16
N PRO A 86 -4.23 -8.56 11.36
CA PRO A 86 -3.58 -9.74 11.91
C PRO A 86 -4.58 -10.90 12.03
N PRO A 87 -4.12 -12.15 11.87
CA PRO A 87 -4.95 -13.31 12.17
C PRO A 87 -5.40 -13.25 13.65
N GLU A 88 -6.66 -13.62 13.89
CA GLU A 88 -7.23 -13.75 15.24
C GLU A 88 -6.51 -14.82 16.08
#